data_AF-A0A2D0J509-F1
#
_entry.id   AF-A0A2D0J509-F1
#
_cell.length_a   1.000
_cell.length_b   1.000
_cell.length_c   1.000
_cell.angle_alpha   90.00
_cell.angle_beta   90.00
_cell.angle_gamma   90.00
#
_symmetry.space_group_name_H-M   'P 1'
#
loop_
_entity.id
_entity.type
_entity.pdbx_description
1 polymer ?
#
loop_
_entity_poly.entity_id
_entity_poly.type
_entity_poly.pdbx_seq_one_letter_code
_entity_poly.pdbx_strand_id
1 'polypeptide(L)'
;MIVNDKSNVPHIVNKSDDLLFIYECYHCILGMKRNEKLANINWLHSSNISLSILQIHMTDLLISMEKSKYEQAKSLLDTLIMISGKESDERVELINSGIISLIKNNYYQARNYFYKCLLKNPKDIFSFYTCHMIEFNNGMTETMLETLNLVNK
;
A
#
# COMPACT_ATOMS: atom_id res chain seq x y z
N MET A 1 1.50 -12.45 23.82
CA MET A 1 2.86 -12.60 23.31
C MET A 1 2.84 -12.10 21.88
N ILE A 2 3.26 -10.85 21.64
CA ILE A 2 3.28 -10.28 20.28
C ILE A 2 4.41 -11.00 19.55
N VAL A 3 4.05 -11.90 18.63
CA VAL A 3 5.02 -12.58 17.79
C VAL A 3 5.64 -11.50 16.91
N ASN A 4 6.89 -11.16 17.20
CA ASN A 4 7.69 -10.20 16.46
C ASN A 4 8.14 -10.87 15.15
N ASP A 5 7.18 -11.19 14.27
CA ASP A 5 7.47 -11.80 12.98
C ASP A 5 7.94 -10.68 12.04
N LYS A 6 9.26 -10.47 12.01
CA LYS A 6 9.93 -9.45 11.18
C LYS A 6 9.62 -9.62 9.68
N SER A 7 8.94 -10.68 9.27
CA SER A 7 8.45 -10.91 7.91
C SER A 7 7.31 -9.99 7.49
N ASN A 8 6.60 -9.34 8.42
CA ASN A 8 5.43 -8.50 8.08
C ASN A 8 5.77 -7.00 7.97
N VAL A 9 7.06 -6.67 8.09
CA VAL A 9 7.54 -5.29 8.21
C VAL A 9 8.03 -4.79 6.85
N PRO A 10 7.57 -3.62 6.36
CA PRO A 10 8.24 -2.98 5.23
C PRO A 10 9.71 -2.73 5.59
N HIS A 11 10.63 -3.12 4.70
CA HIS A 11 12.08 -3.11 4.98
C HIS A 11 12.67 -1.72 5.27
N ILE A 12 11.92 -0.64 5.01
CA ILE A 12 12.27 0.74 5.37
C ILE A 12 11.22 1.28 6.34
N VAL A 13 11.57 1.30 7.63
CA VAL A 13 10.87 2.12 8.61
C VAL A 13 11.93 2.91 9.39
N ASN A 14 12.00 4.22 9.12
CA ASN A 14 13.03 5.10 9.65
C ASN A 14 12.89 5.40 11.17
N LYS A 15 11.73 5.12 11.78
CA LYS A 15 11.47 5.33 13.22
C LYS A 15 10.57 4.23 13.81
N SER A 16 10.83 3.81 15.05
CA SER A 16 10.01 2.81 15.76
C SER A 16 8.52 3.16 15.81
N ASP A 17 8.20 4.45 15.90
CA ASP A 17 6.82 4.95 15.99
C ASP A 17 6.06 4.78 14.67
N ASP A 18 6.75 4.89 13.54
CA ASP A 18 6.17 4.65 12.21
C ASP A 18 5.80 3.18 12.04
N LEU A 19 6.57 2.26 12.63
CA LEU A 19 6.30 0.82 12.55
C LEU A 19 4.99 0.47 13.24
N LEU A 20 4.79 1.00 14.45
CA LEU A 20 3.55 0.81 15.20
C LEU A 20 2.35 1.37 14.42
N PHE A 21 2.51 2.55 13.82
CA PHE A 21 1.44 3.15 13.04
C PHE A 21 1.13 2.36 11.76
N ILE A 22 2.14 1.83 11.06
CA ILE A 22 1.94 0.93 9.92
C ILE A 22 1.14 -0.31 10.33
N TYR A 23 1.42 -0.90 11.49
CA TYR A 23 0.63 -2.02 12.00
C TYR A 23 -0.83 -1.64 12.30
N GLU A 24 -1.07 -0.47 12.89
CA GLU A 24 -2.42 0.07 13.08
C GLU A 24 -3.15 0.22 11.73
N CYS A 25 -2.44 0.72 10.70
CA CYS A 25 -2.98 0.79 9.34
C CYS A 25 -3.36 -0.58 8.79
N TYR A 26 -2.50 -1.59 8.94
CA TYR A 26 -2.78 -2.95 8.48
C TYR A 26 -3.98 -3.57 9.21
N HIS A 27 -4.11 -3.35 10.53
CA HIS A 27 -5.28 -3.80 11.27
C HIS A 27 -6.57 -3.13 10.78
N CYS A 28 -6.53 -1.84 10.45
CA CYS A 28 -7.68 -1.14 9.89
C CYS A 28 -8.03 -1.69 8.50
N ILE A 29 -7.03 -1.86 7.63
CA ILE A 29 -7.17 -2.42 6.27
C ILE A 29 -7.81 -3.81 6.31
N LEU A 30 -7.24 -4.73 7.08
CA LEU A 30 -7.76 -6.10 7.19
C LEU A 30 -9.14 -6.15 7.84
N GLY A 31 -9.43 -5.22 8.75
CA GLY A 31 -10.75 -5.06 9.34
C GLY A 31 -11.76 -4.32 8.47
N MET A 32 -11.35 -3.80 7.31
CA MET A 32 -12.14 -2.88 6.47
C MET A 32 -12.71 -1.69 7.28
N LYS A 33 -11.90 -1.17 8.21
CA LYS A 33 -12.25 -0.05 9.08
C LYS A 33 -11.55 1.22 8.62
N ARG A 34 -12.23 2.35 8.81
CA ARG A 34 -11.60 3.67 8.63
C ARG A 34 -10.46 3.83 9.63
N ASN A 35 -9.29 4.24 9.13
CA ASN A 35 -8.17 4.64 9.97
C ASN A 35 -8.28 6.14 10.27
N GLU A 36 -8.81 6.50 11.44
CA GLU A 36 -8.97 7.91 11.84
C GLU A 36 -7.63 8.65 11.96
N LYS A 37 -6.57 7.95 12.39
CA LYS A 37 -5.24 8.53 12.54
C LYS A 37 -4.66 8.90 11.18
N LEU A 38 -4.85 8.04 10.17
CA LEU A 38 -4.47 8.28 8.78
C LEU A 38 -5.30 9.41 8.15
N ALA A 39 -6.61 9.44 8.42
CA ALA A 39 -7.53 10.45 7.90
C ALA A 39 -7.25 11.87 8.42
N ASN A 40 -6.67 11.99 9.61
CA ASN A 40 -6.37 13.26 10.26
C ASN A 40 -4.95 13.78 9.96
N ILE A 41 -4.17 13.08 9.13
CA ILE A 41 -2.84 13.54 8.73
C ILE A 41 -2.95 14.80 7.87
N ASN A 42 -2.18 15.82 8.23
CA ASN A 42 -1.99 16.99 7.37
C ASN A 42 -0.87 16.73 6.34
N TRP A 43 -1.27 16.25 5.17
CA TRP A 43 -0.35 15.90 4.08
C TRP A 43 0.36 17.10 3.43
N LEU A 44 -0.07 18.34 3.70
CA LEU A 44 0.60 19.55 3.18
C LEU A 44 1.89 19.90 3.94
N HIS A 45 2.08 19.35 5.15
CA HIS A 45 3.24 19.62 6.01
C HIS A 45 3.96 18.34 6.46
N SER A 46 3.75 17.23 5.76
CA SER A 46 4.19 15.89 6.15
C SER A 46 5.63 15.54 5.76
N SER A 47 6.59 16.48 5.87
CA SER A 47 8.00 16.21 5.55
C SER A 47 8.66 15.15 6.43
N ASN A 48 8.00 14.77 7.53
CA ASN A 48 8.45 13.79 8.53
C ASN A 48 7.68 12.45 8.50
N ILE A 49 6.74 12.26 7.57
CA ILE A 49 5.93 11.03 7.50
C ILE A 49 6.68 9.98 6.68
N SER A 50 6.76 8.76 7.21
CA SER A 50 7.36 7.63 6.48
C SER A 50 6.67 7.40 5.13
N LEU A 51 7.47 7.14 4.09
CA LEU A 51 6.98 6.83 2.76
C LEU A 51 5.96 5.69 2.76
N SER A 52 6.16 4.67 3.59
CA SER A 52 5.24 3.53 3.72
C SER A 52 3.83 3.97 4.15
N ILE A 53 3.70 4.95 5.04
CA ILE A 53 2.41 5.47 5.50
C ILE A 53 1.70 6.22 4.36
N LEU A 54 2.44 7.01 3.60
CA LEU A 54 1.91 7.70 2.41
C LEU A 54 1.45 6.70 1.34
N GLN A 55 2.26 5.68 1.05
CA GLN A 55 1.91 4.61 0.12
C GLN A 55 0.63 3.89 0.54
N ILE A 56 0.49 3.55 1.82
CA ILE A 56 -0.72 2.95 2.37
C ILE A 56 -1.93 3.85 2.13
N HIS A 57 -1.83 5.14 2.46
CA HIS A 57 -2.92 6.09 2.30
C HIS A 57 -3.35 6.27 0.84
N MET A 58 -2.38 6.50 -0.04
CA MET A 58 -2.65 6.69 -1.47
C MET A 58 -3.32 5.45 -2.07
N THR A 59 -2.84 4.26 -1.74
CA THR A 59 -3.44 3.02 -2.21
C THR A 59 -4.86 2.84 -1.69
N ASP A 60 -5.13 3.09 -0.40
CA ASP A 60 -6.47 3.00 0.19
C ASP A 60 -7.47 3.95 -0.50
N LEU A 61 -7.04 5.18 -0.79
CA LEU A 61 -7.83 6.13 -1.58
C LEU A 61 -8.11 5.61 -3.00
N LEU A 62 -7.10 5.05 -3.68
CA LEU A 62 -7.21 4.61 -5.08
C LEU A 62 -8.08 3.36 -5.24
N ILE A 63 -7.96 2.37 -4.35
CA ILE A 63 -8.75 1.13 -4.39
C ILE A 63 -10.20 1.33 -3.94
N SER A 64 -10.54 2.47 -3.34
CA SER A 64 -11.94 2.78 -2.99
C SER A 64 -12.83 2.97 -4.23
N MET A 65 -12.23 3.22 -5.40
CA MET A 65 -12.92 3.53 -6.66
C MET A 65 -13.80 4.79 -6.61
N GLU A 66 -13.75 5.58 -5.54
CA GLU A 66 -14.48 6.83 -5.41
C GLU A 66 -13.75 7.98 -6.11
N LYS A 67 -14.43 8.71 -6.98
CA LYS A 67 -13.83 9.83 -7.74
C LYS A 67 -13.18 10.88 -6.83
N SER A 68 -13.83 11.23 -5.72
CA SER A 68 -13.31 12.22 -4.76
C SER A 68 -12.01 11.76 -4.11
N LYS A 69 -11.88 10.48 -3.78
CA LYS A 69 -10.68 9.88 -3.19
C LYS A 69 -9.57 9.71 -4.23
N TYR A 70 -9.92 9.38 -5.47
CA TYR A 70 -8.97 9.37 -6.59
C TYR A 70 -8.30 10.74 -6.78
N GLU A 71 -9.07 11.84 -6.80
CA GLU A 71 -8.49 13.18 -6.94
C GLU A 71 -7.62 13.54 -5.72
N GLN A 72 -8.01 13.13 -4.51
CA GLN A 72 -7.16 13.28 -3.32
C GLN A 72 -5.83 12.53 -3.47
N ALA A 73 -5.85 11.26 -3.88
CA ALA A 73 -4.63 10.49 -4.11
C ALA A 73 -3.75 11.14 -5.19
N LYS A 74 -4.36 11.58 -6.29
CA LYS A 74 -3.64 12.26 -7.38
C LYS A 74 -2.94 13.53 -6.91
N SER A 75 -3.55 14.29 -5.99
CA SER A 75 -2.92 15.49 -5.40
C SER A 75 -1.69 15.19 -4.54
N LEU A 76 -1.54 13.94 -4.06
CA LEU A 76 -0.41 13.51 -3.24
C LEU A 76 0.78 12.99 -4.07
N LEU A 77 0.65 12.89 -5.40
CA LEU A 77 1.68 12.31 -6.27
C LEU A 77 3.02 13.06 -6.18
N ASP A 78 3.01 14.39 -6.14
CA ASP A 78 4.23 15.18 -6.02
C ASP A 78 4.93 14.94 -4.68
N THR A 79 4.15 14.74 -3.61
CA THR A 79 4.66 14.37 -2.28
C THR A 79 5.30 12.99 -2.30
N LEU A 80 4.67 12.03 -2.97
CA LEU A 80 5.20 10.67 -3.16
C LEU A 80 6.57 10.71 -3.85
N ILE A 81 6.67 11.44 -4.97
CA ILE A 81 7.92 11.57 -5.75
C ILE A 81 9.02 12.23 -4.91
N MET A 82 8.69 13.30 -4.20
CA MET A 82 9.63 14.03 -3.35
C MET A 82 10.21 13.17 -2.21
N ILE A 83 9.37 12.40 -1.51
CA ILE A 83 9.82 11.54 -0.39
C ILE A 83 10.59 10.33 -0.92
N SER A 84 10.14 9.75 -2.03
CA SER A 84 10.81 8.59 -2.67
C SER A 84 12.23 8.89 -3.13
N GLY A 85 12.55 10.16 -3.42
CA GLY A 85 13.94 10.57 -3.70
C GLY A 85 14.89 10.46 -2.50
N LYS A 86 14.37 10.27 -1.28
CA LYS A 86 15.14 10.14 -0.03
C LYS A 86 15.14 8.72 0.52
N GLU A 87 14.08 7.97 0.28
CA GLU A 87 13.86 6.60 0.76
C GLU A 87 13.54 5.70 -0.45
N SER A 88 14.49 4.88 -0.91
CA SER A 88 14.25 3.93 -2.01
C SER A 88 14.87 2.57 -1.69
N ASP A 89 14.05 1.54 -1.81
CA ASP A 89 14.47 0.16 -2.02
C ASP A 89 13.62 -0.44 -3.16
N GLU A 90 13.96 -1.66 -3.54
CA GLU A 90 13.26 -2.36 -4.62
C GLU A 90 11.76 -2.56 -4.35
N ARG A 91 11.35 -2.76 -3.08
CA ARG A 91 9.93 -2.88 -2.72
C ARG A 91 9.24 -1.54 -2.90
N VAL A 92 9.82 -0.46 -2.40
CA VAL A 92 9.33 0.90 -2.54
C VAL A 92 9.15 1.27 -4.01
N GLU A 93 10.11 0.96 -4.88
CA GLU A 93 10.03 1.23 -6.31
C GLU A 93 8.87 0.47 -6.97
N LEU A 94 8.67 -0.80 -6.61
CA LEU A 94 7.53 -1.59 -7.08
C LEU A 94 6.20 -1.00 -6.59
N ILE A 95 6.08 -0.68 -5.31
CA ILE A 95 4.85 -0.07 -4.74
C ILE A 95 4.54 1.27 -5.42
N ASN A 96 5.53 2.15 -5.58
CA ASN A 96 5.37 3.43 -6.26
C ASN A 96 4.92 3.26 -7.71
N SER A 97 5.51 2.29 -8.42
CA SER A 97 5.10 1.95 -9.79
C SER A 97 3.65 1.45 -9.83
N GLY A 98 3.24 0.65 -8.85
CA GLY A 98 1.86 0.20 -8.67
C GLY A 98 0.88 1.37 -8.48
N ILE A 99 1.20 2.30 -7.59
CA ILE A 99 0.41 3.52 -7.34
C ILE A 99 0.29 4.38 -8.60
N ILE A 100 1.40 4.60 -9.33
CA ILE A 100 1.39 5.36 -10.59
C ILE A 100 0.51 4.67 -11.64
N SER A 101 0.56 3.34 -11.73
CA SER A 101 -0.32 2.58 -12.64
C SER A 101 -1.79 2.68 -12.23
N LEU A 102 -2.12 2.67 -10.92
CA LEU A 102 -3.49 2.92 -10.44
C LEU A 102 -3.98 4.31 -10.83
N ILE A 103 -3.16 5.35 -10.67
CA ILE A 103 -3.51 6.72 -11.10
C ILE A 103 -3.78 6.77 -12.60
N LYS A 104 -3.04 5.99 -13.40
CA LYS A 104 -3.26 5.88 -14.86
C LYS A 104 -4.41 4.95 -15.26
N ASN A 105 -5.19 4.44 -14.31
CA ASN A 105 -6.24 3.43 -14.51
C ASN A 105 -5.75 2.14 -15.19
N ASN A 106 -4.45 1.83 -15.09
CA ASN A 106 -3.89 0.59 -15.61
C ASN A 106 -3.84 -0.48 -14.50
N TYR A 107 -5.02 -1.02 -14.18
CA TYR A 107 -5.21 -1.92 -13.04
C TYR A 107 -4.43 -3.24 -13.15
N TYR A 108 -4.33 -3.81 -14.35
CA TYR A 108 -3.56 -5.04 -14.57
C TYR A 108 -2.06 -4.83 -14.32
N GLN A 109 -1.52 -3.71 -14.83
CA GLN A 109 -0.12 -3.37 -14.57
C GLN A 109 0.11 -3.04 -13.09
N ALA A 110 -0.79 -2.29 -12.46
CA ALA A 110 -0.74 -2.00 -11.04
C ALA A 110 -0.68 -3.30 -10.21
N ARG A 111 -1.62 -4.22 -10.46
CA ARG A 111 -1.65 -5.55 -9.83
C ARG A 111 -0.31 -6.26 -9.96
N ASN A 112 0.29 -6.28 -11.15
CA ASN A 112 1.56 -6.97 -11.37
C ASN A 112 2.73 -6.38 -10.57
N TYR A 113 2.74 -5.06 -10.32
CA TYR A 113 3.74 -4.46 -9.45
C TYR A 113 3.58 -4.90 -7.99
N PHE A 114 2.36 -4.86 -7.44
CA PHE A 114 2.09 -5.35 -6.08
C PHE A 114 2.33 -6.87 -5.96
N TYR A 115 1.99 -7.63 -6.99
CA TYR A 115 2.20 -9.07 -7.02
C TYR A 115 3.69 -9.44 -6.99
N LYS A 116 4.57 -8.66 -7.63
CA LYS A 116 6.03 -8.84 -7.52
C LYS A 116 6.55 -8.64 -6.10
N CYS A 117 5.96 -7.72 -5.33
CA CYS A 117 6.27 -7.60 -3.91
C CYS A 117 5.83 -8.86 -3.14
N LEU A 118 4.62 -9.33 -3.42
CA LEU A 118 4.05 -10.52 -2.77
C LEU A 118 4.83 -11.81 -3.10
N LEU A 119 5.34 -11.96 -4.32
CA LEU A 119 6.18 -13.11 -4.71
C LEU A 119 7.47 -13.19 -3.89
N LYS A 120 8.04 -12.05 -3.49
CA LYS A 120 9.26 -12.00 -2.67
C LYS A 120 8.95 -12.21 -1.19
N ASN A 121 7.82 -11.70 -0.75
CA ASN A 121 7.35 -11.84 0.62
C ASN A 121 5.85 -12.15 0.64
N PRO A 122 5.46 -13.44 0.63
CA PRO A 122 4.05 -13.84 0.69
C PRO A 122 3.30 -13.37 1.94
N LYS A 123 4.02 -12.95 2.99
CA LYS A 123 3.44 -12.39 4.22
C LYS A 123 3.27 -10.86 4.19
N ASP A 124 3.58 -10.20 3.08
CA ASP A 124 3.38 -8.75 2.92
C ASP A 124 1.87 -8.43 2.83
N ILE A 125 1.29 -8.09 3.99
CA ILE A 125 -0.13 -7.77 4.17
C ILE A 125 -0.58 -6.67 3.20
N PHE A 126 0.24 -5.64 3.01
CA PHE A 126 -0.11 -4.51 2.16
C PHE A 126 -0.21 -4.92 0.70
N SER A 127 0.81 -5.63 0.22
CA SER A 127 0.86 -6.12 -1.16
C SER A 127 -0.27 -7.12 -1.44
N PHE A 128 -0.53 -8.05 -0.51
CA PHE A 128 -1.64 -9.01 -0.62
C PHE A 128 -2.99 -8.30 -0.70
N TYR A 129 -3.30 -7.45 0.27
CA TYR A 129 -4.58 -6.74 0.30
C TYR A 129 -4.78 -5.89 -0.95
N THR A 130 -3.73 -5.19 -1.39
CA THR A 130 -3.81 -4.34 -2.58
C THR A 130 -4.06 -5.14 -3.85
N CYS A 131 -3.33 -6.26 -4.06
CA CYS A 131 -3.61 -7.19 -5.16
C CYS A 131 -5.06 -7.65 -5.12
N HIS A 132 -5.51 -8.15 -3.96
CA HIS A 132 -6.84 -8.70 -3.79
C HIS A 132 -7.94 -7.67 -4.09
N MET A 133 -7.78 -6.43 -3.63
CA MET A 133 -8.74 -5.35 -3.89
C MET A 133 -8.76 -4.91 -5.35
N ILE A 134 -7.59 -4.82 -6.02
CA ILE A 134 -7.54 -4.53 -7.45
C ILE A 134 -8.26 -5.63 -8.24
N GLU A 135 -7.98 -6.89 -7.92
CA GLU A 135 -8.58 -8.05 -8.57
C GLU A 135 -10.10 -8.09 -8.35
N PHE A 136 -10.56 -7.84 -7.13
CA PHE A 136 -11.98 -7.79 -6.77
C PHE A 136 -12.71 -6.68 -7.52
N ASN A 137 -12.20 -5.45 -7.44
CA ASN A 137 -12.84 -4.28 -8.07
C ASN A 137 -12.95 -4.40 -9.60
N ASN A 138 -12.09 -5.21 -10.23
CA ASN A 138 -12.03 -5.38 -11.67
C ASN A 138 -12.48 -6.77 -12.16
N GLY A 139 -13.04 -7.62 -11.28
CA GLY A 139 -13.55 -8.95 -11.67
C GLY A 139 -12.49 -9.94 -12.15
N MET A 140 -11.23 -9.80 -11.71
CA MET A 140 -10.11 -10.65 -12.15
C MET A 140 -10.04 -11.95 -11.32
N THR A 141 -11.02 -12.85 -11.52
CA THR A 141 -11.20 -14.04 -10.68
C THR A 141 -10.04 -15.04 -10.72
N GLU A 142 -9.41 -15.23 -11.89
CA GLU A 142 -8.29 -16.17 -12.04
C GLU A 142 -7.04 -15.70 -11.28
N THR A 143 -6.67 -14.43 -11.45
CA THR A 143 -5.53 -13.83 -10.73
C THR A 143 -5.80 -13.71 -9.23
N MET A 144 -7.06 -13.53 -8.83
CA MET A 144 -7.44 -13.57 -7.42
C MET A 144 -7.17 -14.93 -6.78
N LEU A 145 -7.52 -16.02 -7.47
CA LEU A 145 -7.21 -17.37 -7.01
C LEU A 145 -5.70 -17.61 -6.95
N GLU A 146 -4.95 -17.13 -7.95
CA GLU A 146 -3.48 -17.16 -7.94
C GLU A 146 -2.90 -16.47 -6.70
N THR A 147 -3.36 -15.25 -6.41
CA THR A 147 -2.93 -14.45 -5.24
C THR A 147 -3.24 -15.17 -3.93
N LEU A 148 -4.45 -15.74 -3.77
CA LEU A 148 -4.82 -16.52 -2.59
C LEU A 148 -3.95 -17.78 -2.42
N ASN A 149 -3.67 -18.48 -3.52
CA ASN A 149 -2.82 -19.67 -3.49
C ASN A 149 -1.36 -19.35 -3.15
N LEU A 150 -0.89 -18.14 -3.43
CA LEU A 150 0.47 -17.72 -3.08
C LEU A 150 0.63 -17.53 -1.57
N VAL A 151 -0.36 -16.95 -0.89
CA VAL A 151 -0.29 -16.63 0.55
C VAL A 151 -0.70 -17.79 1.46
N ASN A 152 -1.35 -18.82 0.91
CA ASN A 152 -1.75 -20.03 1.63
C ASN A 152 -0.68 -21.16 1.60
N LYS A 153 0.49 -20.91 1.01
CA LYS A 153 1.64 -21.83 1.00
C LYS A 153 2.51 -21.65 2.23
#